data_AF-A0AAD7G7J4-F1
#
_entry.id   AF-A0AAD7G7J4-F1
#
_cell.length_a   1.000
_cell.length_b   1.000
_cell.length_c   1.000
_cell.angle_alpha   90.00
_cell.angle_beta   90.00
_cell.angle_gamma   90.00
#
_symmetry.space_group_name_H-M   'P 1'
#
loop_
_entity.id
_entity.type
_entity.pdbx_description
1 polymer ?
#
loop_
_entity_poly.entity_id
_entity_poly.type
_entity_poly.pdbx_seq_one_letter_code
_entity_poly.pdbx_strand_id
1 'polypeptide(L)'
;MAKPPAKQTRKWKRTAKKDCQNLKLWAEGAREDILKPHIAGYMDTLEHGWRLERDYLEIVCNKFHVHISWRLEDHEEPEGGLSEWDEFALLVLEVLSSEDKAAKLARCDVLNALKYRARRLRRPVRMDRSQDPWGILLAKLAGINSPPKARQAFQQYMHESYEAEIRPTVKAQWEATCLEGNRMTLKSKKGPDAPFRTKVAWDLFAELSSEAQQGLRSHTQEEAKEARDEYTL
;
A
#
# COMPACT_ATOMS: atom_id res chain seq x y z
N MET A 1 -27.05 20.93 -22.35
CA MET A 1 -25.76 20.68 -21.65
C MET A 1 -25.08 19.49 -22.30
N ALA A 2 -23.92 19.69 -22.93
CA ALA A 2 -23.21 18.64 -23.65
C ALA A 2 -22.45 17.71 -22.68
N LYS A 3 -22.56 16.39 -22.88
CA LYS A 3 -21.84 15.39 -22.07
C LYS A 3 -20.33 15.53 -22.29
N PRO A 4 -19.50 15.47 -21.24
CA PRO A 4 -18.05 15.52 -21.39
C PRO A 4 -17.54 14.25 -22.09
N PRO A 5 -16.48 14.36 -22.91
CA PRO A 5 -15.95 13.22 -23.65
C PRO A 5 -15.35 12.16 -22.71
N ALA A 6 -15.61 10.90 -23.02
CA ALA A 6 -15.11 9.76 -22.28
C ALA A 6 -13.57 9.72 -22.29
N LYS A 7 -12.97 9.56 -21.10
CA LYS A 7 -11.51 9.45 -20.93
C LYS A 7 -10.98 8.22 -21.67
N GLN A 8 -10.19 8.44 -22.71
CA GLN A 8 -9.47 7.36 -23.41
C GLN A 8 -8.49 6.69 -22.46
N THR A 9 -8.77 5.46 -22.06
CA THR A 9 -7.82 4.61 -21.33
C THR A 9 -6.71 4.20 -22.30
N ARG A 10 -5.51 4.76 -22.13
CA ARG A 10 -4.31 4.34 -22.88
C ARG A 10 -4.08 2.84 -22.66
N LYS A 11 -4.27 2.03 -23.71
CA LYS A 11 -3.88 0.62 -23.70
C LYS A 11 -2.35 0.56 -23.75
N TRP A 12 -1.74 0.20 -22.63
CA TRP A 12 -0.31 -0.08 -22.57
C TRP A 12 0.04 -1.24 -23.50
N LYS A 13 0.86 -0.97 -24.53
CA LYS A 13 1.46 -2.03 -25.35
C LYS A 13 2.77 -2.45 -24.69
N ARG A 14 2.93 -3.76 -24.46
CA ARG A 14 4.17 -4.34 -23.91
C ARG A 14 5.26 -4.23 -24.97
N THR A 15 6.32 -3.48 -24.69
CA THR A 15 7.50 -3.37 -25.55
C THR A 15 8.14 -4.75 -25.74
N ALA A 16 8.65 -5.05 -26.94
CA ALA A 16 9.30 -6.33 -27.21
C ALA A 16 10.57 -6.50 -26.36
N LYS A 17 10.93 -7.75 -26.04
CA LYS A 17 12.04 -8.07 -25.10
C LYS A 17 13.39 -7.50 -25.59
N LYS A 18 13.63 -7.50 -26.91
CA LYS A 18 14.83 -6.96 -27.56
C LYS A 18 14.92 -5.43 -27.53
N ASP A 19 13.78 -4.74 -27.44
CA ASP A 19 13.69 -3.28 -27.41
C ASP A 19 13.66 -2.72 -25.99
N CYS A 20 13.58 -3.61 -24.98
CA CYS A 20 13.74 -3.26 -23.59
C CYS A 20 15.24 -3.16 -23.24
N GLN A 21 15.91 -2.09 -23.69
CA GLN A 21 17.23 -1.68 -23.15
C GLN A 21 17.16 -1.24 -21.67
N ASN A 22 16.10 -1.62 -20.96
CA ASN A 22 15.84 -1.21 -19.59
C ASN A 22 16.29 -2.29 -18.63
N LEU A 23 16.72 -1.84 -17.45
CA LEU A 23 17.05 -2.55 -16.21
C LEU A 23 16.05 -3.66 -15.77
N LYS A 24 15.01 -3.95 -16.55
CA LYS A 24 13.96 -4.94 -16.29
C LYS A 24 14.46 -6.38 -16.42
N LEU A 25 15.47 -6.64 -17.26
CA LEU A 25 16.10 -7.98 -17.39
C LEU A 25 17.03 -8.34 -16.23
N TRP A 26 17.30 -7.39 -15.31
CA TRP A 26 17.90 -7.70 -14.01
C TRP A 26 16.94 -8.45 -13.08
N ALA A 27 15.64 -8.42 -13.39
CA ALA A 27 14.60 -8.97 -12.53
C ALA A 27 14.15 -10.39 -12.93
N GLU A 28 14.66 -10.96 -14.02
CA GLU A 28 14.17 -12.22 -14.59
C GLU A 28 15.37 -13.07 -15.10
N GLY A 29 15.29 -14.40 -14.98
CA GLY A 29 16.27 -15.35 -15.55
C GLY A 29 17.48 -15.65 -14.64
N ALA A 30 18.59 -16.06 -15.24
CA ALA A 30 19.78 -16.56 -14.53
C ALA A 30 20.34 -15.58 -13.48
N ARG A 31 20.24 -14.26 -13.75
CA ARG A 31 20.63 -13.19 -12.80
C ARG A 31 19.80 -13.23 -11.50
N GLU A 32 18.51 -13.51 -11.61
CA GLU A 32 17.64 -13.65 -10.44
C GLU A 32 17.98 -14.90 -9.63
N ASP A 33 18.23 -16.02 -10.30
CA ASP A 33 18.55 -17.29 -9.64
C ASP A 33 19.85 -17.19 -8.82
N ILE A 34 20.84 -16.43 -9.31
CA ILE A 34 22.06 -16.14 -8.55
C ILE A 34 21.77 -15.27 -7.32
N LEU A 35 20.98 -14.19 -7.46
CA LEU A 35 20.81 -13.20 -6.40
C LEU A 35 19.78 -13.59 -5.33
N LYS A 36 18.77 -14.37 -5.69
CA LYS A 36 17.64 -14.72 -4.82
C LYS A 36 18.06 -15.41 -3.51
N PRO A 37 19.01 -16.38 -3.48
CA PRO A 37 19.50 -16.98 -2.25
C PRO A 37 20.16 -15.96 -1.29
N HIS A 38 20.76 -14.90 -1.83
CA HIS A 38 21.51 -13.92 -1.05
C HIS A 38 20.65 -12.85 -0.39
N ILE A 39 19.36 -12.76 -0.73
CA ILE A 39 18.43 -11.76 -0.17
C ILE A 39 18.33 -11.87 1.35
N ALA A 40 18.20 -13.09 1.87
CA ALA A 40 18.03 -13.31 3.32
C ALA A 40 19.29 -12.89 4.10
N GLY A 41 20.48 -13.33 3.67
CA GLY A 41 21.74 -12.93 4.30
C GLY A 41 22.03 -11.43 4.16
N TYR A 42 21.61 -10.81 3.07
CA TYR A 42 21.71 -9.35 2.92
C TYR A 42 20.79 -8.62 3.91
N MET A 43 19.56 -9.10 4.12
CA MET A 43 18.66 -8.51 5.10
C MET A 43 19.19 -8.63 6.53
N ASP A 44 19.74 -9.79 6.88
CA ASP A 44 20.34 -10.04 8.19
C ASP A 44 21.54 -9.10 8.44
N THR A 45 22.47 -9.01 7.49
CA THR A 45 23.64 -8.12 7.62
C THR A 45 23.26 -6.63 7.67
N LEU A 46 22.17 -6.23 7.02
CA LEU A 46 21.64 -4.87 7.08
C LEU A 46 21.21 -4.49 8.51
N GLU A 47 20.66 -5.44 9.28
CA GLU A 47 20.28 -5.21 10.68
C GLU A 47 21.49 -5.07 11.61
N HIS A 48 22.62 -5.68 11.26
CA HIS A 48 23.86 -5.65 12.04
C HIS A 48 24.79 -4.47 11.71
N GLY A 49 24.49 -3.70 10.66
CA GLY A 49 25.12 -2.40 10.37
C GLY A 49 25.93 -2.34 9.07
N TRP A 50 26.33 -1.12 8.70
CA TRP A 50 26.83 -0.80 7.35
C TRP A 50 28.13 -1.51 6.94
N ARG A 51 29.00 -1.87 7.89
CA ARG A 51 30.27 -2.58 7.58
C ARG A 51 30.00 -4.01 7.11
N LEU A 52 29.19 -4.74 7.87
CA LEU A 52 28.78 -6.10 7.54
C LEU A 52 27.94 -6.13 6.26
N GLU A 53 27.08 -5.13 6.07
CA GLU A 53 26.36 -4.95 4.80
C GLU A 53 27.34 -4.83 3.62
N ARG A 54 28.35 -3.96 3.73
CA ARG A 54 29.32 -3.72 2.66
C ARG A 54 30.14 -4.97 2.34
N ASP A 55 30.66 -5.63 3.35
CA ASP A 55 31.51 -6.82 3.18
C ASP A 55 30.69 -7.98 2.59
N TYR A 56 29.42 -8.13 2.99
CA TYR A 56 28.51 -9.11 2.38
C TYR A 56 28.19 -8.79 0.91
N LEU A 57 27.96 -7.52 0.58
CA LEU A 57 27.73 -7.10 -0.80
C LEU A 57 28.95 -7.39 -1.69
N GLU A 58 30.17 -7.22 -1.19
CA GLU A 58 31.39 -7.57 -1.91
C GLU A 58 31.45 -9.06 -2.26
N ILE A 59 31.12 -9.94 -1.31
CA ILE A 59 31.04 -11.39 -1.53
C ILE A 59 30.00 -11.71 -2.62
N VAL A 60 28.81 -11.13 -2.53
CA VAL A 60 27.73 -11.35 -3.52
C VAL A 60 28.15 -10.84 -4.91
N CYS A 61 28.80 -9.68 -4.99
CA CYS A 61 29.30 -9.13 -6.25
C CYS A 61 30.36 -10.05 -6.88
N ASN A 62 31.30 -10.55 -6.08
CA ASN A 62 32.32 -11.48 -6.55
C ASN A 62 31.69 -12.77 -7.08
N LYS A 63 30.76 -13.36 -6.32
CA LYS A 63 30.03 -14.56 -6.74
C LYS A 63 29.21 -14.34 -8.00
N PHE A 64 28.54 -13.19 -8.11
CA PHE A 64 27.78 -12.84 -9.31
C PHE A 64 28.67 -12.76 -10.55
N HIS A 65 29.84 -12.13 -10.43
CA HIS A 65 30.75 -11.95 -11.56
C HIS A 65 31.55 -13.19 -11.97
N VAL A 66 31.53 -14.24 -11.14
CA VAL A 66 32.03 -15.57 -11.55
C VAL A 66 31.04 -16.24 -12.52
N HIS A 67 29.73 -16.09 -12.30
CA HIS A 67 28.73 -16.68 -13.19
C HIS A 67 28.44 -15.81 -14.41
N ILE A 68 28.48 -14.49 -14.27
CA ILE A 68 28.14 -13.55 -15.33
C ILE A 68 29.28 -12.54 -15.48
N SER A 69 29.99 -12.64 -16.61
CA SER A 69 31.07 -11.72 -16.92
C SER A 69 30.60 -10.28 -16.82
N TRP A 70 31.38 -9.46 -16.11
CA TRP A 70 31.11 -8.03 -15.98
C TRP A 70 31.17 -7.28 -17.33
N ARG A 71 31.68 -7.91 -18.40
CA ARG A 71 31.70 -7.38 -19.77
C ARG A 71 30.40 -7.62 -20.54
N LEU A 72 29.60 -8.59 -20.13
CA LEU A 72 28.35 -8.98 -20.78
C LEU A 72 27.27 -7.90 -20.59
N GLU A 73 26.53 -7.54 -21.64
CA GLU A 73 25.50 -6.50 -21.48
C GLU A 73 24.32 -6.95 -20.60
N ASP A 74 23.65 -6.00 -19.94
CA ASP A 74 22.56 -6.24 -19.00
C ASP A 74 21.38 -7.02 -19.58
N HIS A 75 21.25 -7.02 -20.91
CA HIS A 75 20.16 -7.67 -21.63
C HIS A 75 20.55 -9.03 -22.23
N GLU A 76 21.83 -9.38 -22.17
CA GLU A 76 22.38 -10.65 -22.65
C GLU A 76 22.43 -11.66 -21.49
N GLU A 77 22.15 -12.93 -21.79
CA GLU A 77 22.27 -14.04 -20.86
C GLU A 77 23.54 -14.85 -21.20
N PRO A 78 24.24 -15.43 -20.22
CA PRO A 78 25.44 -16.22 -20.49
C PRO A 78 25.12 -17.42 -21.39
N GLU A 79 25.92 -17.60 -22.44
CA GLU A 79 25.81 -18.73 -23.37
C GLU A 79 26.35 -20.00 -22.70
N GLY A 80 25.45 -20.81 -22.15
CA GLY A 80 25.79 -21.93 -21.29
C GLY A 80 25.29 -21.64 -19.88
N GLY A 81 24.46 -22.53 -19.33
CA GLY A 81 23.78 -22.32 -18.06
C GLY A 81 24.73 -21.95 -16.90
N LEU A 82 24.13 -21.61 -15.75
CA LEU A 82 24.89 -21.23 -14.56
C LEU A 82 25.89 -22.34 -14.19
N SER A 83 27.18 -22.04 -14.29
CA SER A 83 28.24 -22.95 -13.81
C SER A 83 28.04 -23.19 -12.31
N GLU A 84 28.33 -24.40 -11.84
CA GLU A 84 28.25 -24.71 -10.41
C GLU A 84 29.23 -23.83 -9.63
N TRP A 85 28.75 -23.22 -8.54
CA TRP A 85 29.57 -22.38 -7.67
C TRP A 85 30.46 -23.27 -6.80
N ASP A 86 31.78 -23.14 -6.95
CA ASP A 86 32.75 -23.73 -6.03
C ASP A 86 33.23 -22.65 -5.03
N GLU A 87 32.86 -22.81 -3.76
CA GLU A 87 33.23 -21.90 -2.68
C GLU A 87 34.73 -21.93 -2.37
N PHE A 88 35.42 -23.00 -2.74
CA PHE A 88 36.86 -23.19 -2.49
C PHE A 88 37.73 -22.88 -3.71
N ALA A 89 37.12 -22.50 -4.84
CA ALA A 89 37.87 -22.12 -6.02
C ALA A 89 38.76 -20.91 -5.70
N LEU A 90 40.06 -21.03 -6.03
CA LEU A 90 40.98 -19.92 -5.92
C LEU A 90 40.54 -18.83 -6.89
N LEU A 91 40.07 -17.71 -6.34
CA LEU A 91 39.76 -16.51 -7.12
C LEU A 91 41.02 -16.04 -7.83
N VAL A 92 41.10 -16.31 -9.13
CA VAL A 92 42.17 -15.77 -9.97
C VAL A 92 41.95 -14.27 -10.08
N LEU A 93 42.80 -13.49 -9.42
CA LEU A 93 42.77 -12.04 -9.50
C LEU A 93 43.11 -11.61 -10.92
N GLU A 94 42.10 -11.24 -11.69
CA GLU A 94 42.30 -10.60 -12.99
C GLU A 94 43.09 -9.30 -12.80
N VAL A 95 44.23 -9.17 -13.48
CA VAL A 95 45.00 -7.93 -13.53
C VAL A 95 44.28 -6.97 -14.48
N LEU A 96 43.36 -6.18 -13.93
CA LEU A 96 42.58 -5.18 -14.66
C LEU A 96 43.31 -3.84 -14.75
N SER A 97 43.15 -3.14 -15.88
CA SER A 97 43.56 -1.74 -16.03
C SER A 97 42.76 -0.83 -15.08
N SER A 98 43.22 0.41 -14.85
CA SER A 98 42.48 1.38 -14.01
C SER A 98 41.10 1.71 -14.57
N GLU A 99 40.96 1.74 -15.89
CA GLU A 99 39.70 2.01 -16.58
C GLU A 99 38.73 0.82 -16.44
N ASP A 100 39.24 -0.41 -16.61
CA ASP A 100 38.43 -1.61 -16.45
C ASP A 100 37.96 -1.81 -15.00
N LYS A 101 38.79 -1.43 -14.02
CA LYS A 101 38.39 -1.43 -12.60
C LYS A 101 37.24 -0.47 -12.35
N ALA A 102 37.29 0.74 -12.93
CA ALA A 102 36.21 1.72 -12.80
C ALA A 102 34.93 1.21 -13.50
N ALA A 103 35.04 0.61 -14.69
CA ALA A 103 33.91 0.03 -15.41
C ALA A 103 33.27 -1.14 -14.65
N LYS A 104 34.08 -2.04 -14.07
CA LYS A 104 33.62 -3.15 -13.24
C LYS A 104 32.90 -2.66 -11.99
N LEU A 105 33.43 -1.63 -11.31
CA LEU A 105 32.79 -1.01 -10.15
C LEU A 105 31.50 -0.27 -10.51
N ALA A 106 31.44 0.39 -11.68
CA ALA A 106 30.23 1.04 -12.16
C ALA A 106 29.11 0.03 -12.44
N ARG A 107 29.45 -1.18 -12.90
CA ARG A 107 28.50 -2.28 -13.13
C ARG A 107 28.08 -3.02 -11.86
N CYS A 108 28.53 -2.60 -10.67
CA CYS A 108 28.00 -3.07 -9.39
C CYS A 108 26.54 -2.61 -9.13
N ASP A 109 25.82 -2.10 -10.13
CA ASP A 109 24.36 -1.92 -10.12
C ASP A 109 23.59 -3.21 -9.78
N VAL A 110 24.24 -4.38 -9.87
CA VAL A 110 23.82 -5.65 -9.24
C VAL A 110 23.35 -5.45 -7.80
N LEU A 111 24.11 -4.65 -7.04
CA LEU A 111 23.84 -4.39 -5.64
C LEU A 111 22.60 -3.51 -5.45
N ASN A 112 22.28 -2.65 -6.42
CA ASN A 112 21.06 -1.83 -6.40
C ASN A 112 19.81 -2.70 -6.55
N ALA A 113 19.86 -3.77 -7.36
CA ALA A 113 18.77 -4.74 -7.49
C ALA A 113 18.53 -5.53 -6.19
N LEU A 114 19.61 -6.02 -5.55
CA LEU A 114 19.53 -6.71 -4.27
C LEU A 114 18.95 -5.80 -3.17
N LYS A 115 19.48 -4.56 -3.08
CA LYS A 115 18.97 -3.50 -2.19
C LYS A 115 17.50 -3.23 -2.40
N TYR A 116 17.07 -3.07 -3.65
CA TYR A 116 15.68 -2.81 -4.00
C TYR A 116 14.76 -3.98 -3.60
N ARG A 117 15.16 -5.23 -3.88
CA ARG A 117 14.40 -6.44 -3.50
C ARG A 117 14.29 -6.57 -1.98
N ALA A 118 15.39 -6.40 -1.26
CA ALA A 118 15.40 -6.42 0.19
C ALA A 118 14.48 -5.33 0.78
N ARG A 119 14.50 -4.10 0.24
CA ARG A 119 13.56 -3.03 0.64
C ARG A 119 12.10 -3.38 0.36
N ARG A 120 11.81 -4.04 -0.77
CA ARG A 120 10.43 -4.49 -1.10
C ARG A 120 9.93 -5.59 -0.17
N LEU A 121 10.80 -6.48 0.29
CA LEU A 121 10.46 -7.54 1.23
C LEU A 121 10.36 -7.01 2.65
N ARG A 122 11.30 -6.15 3.03
CA ARG A 122 11.30 -5.36 4.25
C ARG A 122 10.31 -4.20 4.16
N ARG A 123 9.11 -4.40 3.57
CA ARG A 123 8.05 -3.37 3.57
C ARG A 123 8.03 -2.81 4.98
N PRO A 124 8.45 -1.55 5.19
CA PRO A 124 8.52 -1.06 6.54
C PRO A 124 7.09 -1.13 7.03
N VAL A 125 6.86 -1.88 8.10
CA VAL A 125 5.71 -1.66 8.97
C VAL A 125 5.97 -0.33 9.66
N ARG A 126 6.09 0.75 8.87
CA ARG A 126 5.76 2.11 9.30
C ARG A 126 4.23 2.12 9.34
N MET A 127 3.66 1.27 10.19
CA MET A 127 2.36 1.58 10.75
C MET A 127 2.62 2.84 11.55
N ASP A 128 1.85 3.89 11.30
CA ASP A 128 1.77 4.98 12.28
C ASP A 128 1.55 4.32 13.65
N ARG A 129 2.17 4.84 14.73
CA ARG A 129 1.96 4.28 16.08
C ARG A 129 0.47 4.18 16.46
N SER A 130 -0.36 5.02 15.85
CA SER A 130 -1.84 5.01 15.97
C SER A 130 -2.53 3.88 15.21
N GLN A 131 -1.83 3.21 14.28
CA GLN A 131 -2.30 2.06 13.49
C GLN A 131 -1.57 0.77 13.85
N ASP A 132 -0.51 0.82 14.65
CA ASP A 132 0.14 -0.37 15.17
C ASP A 132 -0.83 -1.12 16.10
N PRO A 133 -1.22 -2.38 15.79
CA PRO A 133 -2.14 -3.14 16.61
C PRO A 133 -1.65 -3.31 18.06
N TRP A 134 -0.34 -3.40 18.27
CA TRP A 134 0.24 -3.49 19.61
C TRP A 134 0.14 -2.15 20.35
N GLY A 135 0.46 -1.04 19.68
CA GLY A 135 0.24 0.31 20.21
C GLY A 135 -1.22 0.56 20.62
N ILE A 136 -2.19 0.15 19.80
CA ILE A 136 -3.62 0.26 20.11
C ILE A 136 -4.00 -0.60 21.31
N LEU A 137 -3.49 -1.84 21.39
CA LEU A 137 -3.76 -2.74 22.51
C LEU A 137 -3.19 -2.20 23.82
N LEU A 138 -1.95 -1.73 23.82
CA LEU A 138 -1.30 -1.14 24.99
C LEU A 138 -2.04 0.13 25.47
N ALA A 139 -2.46 1.00 24.53
CA ALA A 139 -3.26 2.17 24.87
C ALA A 139 -4.58 1.77 25.55
N LYS A 140 -5.30 0.77 25.01
CA LYS A 140 -6.53 0.25 25.62
C LYS A 140 -6.30 -0.34 27.01
N LEU A 141 -5.23 -1.10 27.21
CA LEU A 141 -4.88 -1.66 28.52
C LEU A 141 -4.51 -0.57 29.54
N ALA A 142 -3.94 0.55 29.07
CA ALA A 142 -3.68 1.73 29.88
C ALA A 142 -4.94 2.60 30.13
N GLY A 143 -6.11 2.21 29.61
CA GLY A 143 -7.34 3.00 29.68
C GLY A 143 -7.37 4.21 28.75
N ILE A 144 -6.37 4.36 27.88
CA ILE A 144 -6.25 5.44 26.90
C ILE A 144 -7.09 5.07 25.67
N ASN A 145 -8.24 5.71 25.53
CA ASN A 145 -9.09 5.55 24.35
C ASN A 145 -8.64 6.49 23.24
N SER A 146 -8.37 5.95 22.06
CA SER A 146 -8.04 6.76 20.88
C SER A 146 -9.17 7.73 20.54
N PRO A 147 -8.88 8.97 20.12
CA PRO A 147 -9.90 9.95 19.79
C PRO A 147 -10.72 9.48 18.59
N PRO A 148 -12.03 9.76 18.55
CA PRO A 148 -12.87 9.37 17.43
C PRO A 148 -12.38 10.02 16.12
N LYS A 149 -12.56 9.30 15.01
CA LYS A 149 -12.33 9.87 13.68
C LYS A 149 -13.47 10.83 13.34
N ALA A 150 -13.16 11.85 12.53
CA ALA A 150 -14.17 12.73 11.94
C ALA A 150 -15.24 11.90 11.24
N ARG A 151 -16.50 12.09 11.67
CA ARG A 151 -17.67 11.45 11.05
C ARG A 151 -17.87 12.02 9.65
N GLN A 152 -18.48 11.24 8.77
CA GLN A 152 -18.94 11.79 7.49
C GLN A 152 -20.11 12.75 7.73
N ALA A 153 -20.28 13.76 6.87
CA ALA A 153 -21.37 14.75 7.02
C ALA A 153 -22.76 14.10 7.18
N PHE A 154 -23.04 13.04 6.40
CA PHE A 154 -24.26 12.26 6.53
C PHE A 154 -24.40 11.58 7.91
N GLN A 155 -23.31 11.04 8.46
CA GLN A 155 -23.31 10.41 9.78
C GLN A 155 -23.54 11.42 10.90
N GLN A 156 -23.05 12.66 10.73
CA GLN A 156 -23.30 13.75 11.67
C GLN A 156 -24.75 14.22 11.60
N TYR A 157 -25.29 14.38 10.40
CA TYR A 157 -26.71 14.67 10.21
C TYR A 157 -27.61 13.61 10.87
N MET A 158 -27.28 12.34 10.67
CA MET A 158 -27.92 11.21 11.35
C MET A 158 -27.72 11.18 12.87
N HIS A 159 -26.76 11.92 13.42
CA HIS A 159 -26.55 12.00 14.86
C HIS A 159 -27.33 13.15 15.48
N GLU A 160 -27.28 14.32 14.84
CA GLU A 160 -27.88 15.57 15.33
C GLU A 160 -29.39 15.64 15.04
N SER A 161 -29.80 15.27 13.83
CA SER A 161 -31.18 15.49 13.34
C SER A 161 -32.07 14.25 13.48
N TYR A 162 -31.57 13.14 14.03
CA TYR A 162 -32.32 11.88 14.01
C TYR A 162 -33.63 11.93 14.78
N GLU A 163 -33.60 12.41 16.02
CA GLU A 163 -34.81 12.47 16.85
C GLU A 163 -35.79 13.55 16.36
N ALA A 164 -35.29 14.65 15.82
CA ALA A 164 -36.10 15.80 15.43
C ALA A 164 -36.75 15.65 14.04
N GLU A 165 -36.00 15.21 13.03
CA GLU A 165 -36.43 15.25 11.61
C GLU A 165 -36.57 13.85 11.01
N ILE A 166 -35.58 12.98 11.24
CA ILE A 166 -35.49 11.70 10.54
C ILE A 166 -36.49 10.69 11.12
N ARG A 167 -36.55 10.57 12.46
CA ARG A 167 -37.43 9.63 13.17
C ARG A 167 -38.93 9.84 12.85
N PRO A 168 -39.49 11.07 12.89
CA PRO A 168 -40.89 11.27 12.53
C PRO A 168 -41.16 10.96 11.06
N THR A 169 -40.26 11.35 10.15
CA THR A 169 -40.40 11.07 8.71
C THR A 169 -40.33 9.57 8.41
N VAL A 170 -39.39 8.86 9.04
CA VAL A 170 -39.29 7.39 8.98
C VAL A 170 -40.58 6.74 9.44
N LYS A 171 -41.16 7.18 10.57
CA LYS A 171 -42.42 6.62 11.08
C LYS A 171 -43.57 6.84 10.10
N ALA A 172 -43.72 8.07 9.59
CA ALA A 172 -44.78 8.40 8.64
C ALA A 172 -44.65 7.59 7.34
N GLN A 173 -43.46 7.48 6.76
CA GLN A 173 -43.22 6.69 5.55
C GLN A 173 -43.39 5.18 5.79
N TRP A 174 -43.00 4.68 6.97
CA TRP A 174 -43.20 3.29 7.35
C TRP A 174 -44.68 2.95 7.52
N GLU A 175 -45.46 3.84 8.13
CA GLU A 175 -46.91 3.69 8.27
C GLU A 175 -47.62 3.71 6.91
N ALA A 176 -47.24 4.63 6.02
CA ALA A 176 -47.79 4.71 4.66
C ALA A 176 -47.51 3.44 3.85
N THR A 177 -46.27 2.94 3.87
CA THR A 177 -45.90 1.69 3.16
C THR A 177 -46.59 0.46 3.74
N CYS A 178 -46.91 0.45 5.03
CA CYS A 178 -47.71 -0.60 5.67
C CYS A 178 -49.19 -0.59 5.25
N LEU A 179 -49.72 0.56 4.80
CA LEU A 179 -51.10 0.70 4.32
C LEU A 179 -51.25 0.29 2.84
N GLU A 180 -50.26 0.58 2.00
CA GLU A 180 -50.29 0.29 0.55
C GLU A 180 -49.89 -1.16 0.21
N GLY A 181 -49.04 -1.80 1.02
CA GLY A 181 -48.59 -3.17 0.81
C GLY A 181 -49.60 -4.20 1.31
N ASN A 182 -49.94 -5.19 0.47
CA ASN A 182 -50.86 -6.30 0.77
C ASN A 182 -50.32 -7.21 1.92
N ARG A 183 -50.54 -6.76 3.15
CA ARG A 183 -50.60 -7.34 4.51
C ARG A 183 -49.84 -8.60 4.97
N MET A 184 -49.10 -9.37 4.17
CA MET A 184 -48.57 -10.68 4.65
C MET A 184 -47.11 -10.68 5.14
N THR A 185 -46.20 -9.89 4.56
CA THR A 185 -44.75 -10.03 4.84
C THR A 185 -44.14 -8.94 5.73
N LEU A 186 -44.75 -7.75 5.83
CA LEU A 186 -44.22 -6.61 6.60
C LEU A 186 -44.78 -6.52 8.03
N LYS A 187 -45.95 -7.10 8.30
CA LYS A 187 -46.62 -7.03 9.61
C LYS A 187 -45.95 -7.82 10.74
N SER A 188 -45.03 -8.73 10.42
CA SER A 188 -44.30 -9.49 11.44
C SER A 188 -43.15 -8.70 12.06
N LYS A 189 -42.74 -7.58 11.45
CA LYS A 189 -41.64 -6.75 11.95
C LYS A 189 -42.16 -5.69 12.91
N LYS A 190 -41.54 -5.60 14.09
CA LYS A 190 -41.89 -4.66 15.17
C LYS A 190 -41.59 -3.18 14.82
N GLY A 191 -40.97 -2.89 13.67
CA GLY A 191 -40.65 -1.54 13.24
C GLY A 191 -39.84 -1.48 11.94
N PRO A 192 -39.49 -0.27 11.47
CA PRO A 192 -38.71 -0.08 10.26
C PRO A 192 -37.29 -0.61 10.41
N ASP A 193 -36.82 -1.35 9.40
CA ASP A 193 -35.47 -1.92 9.39
C ASP A 193 -34.38 -0.84 9.24
N ALA A 194 -33.14 -1.16 9.64
CA ALA A 194 -32.00 -0.26 9.47
C ALA A 194 -31.82 0.25 8.03
N PRO A 195 -31.88 -0.57 6.97
CA PRO A 195 -31.74 -0.08 5.60
C PRO A 195 -32.85 0.91 5.19
N PHE A 196 -34.07 0.71 5.68
CA PHE A 196 -35.18 1.63 5.42
C PHE A 196 -34.89 3.00 6.04
N ARG A 197 -34.53 3.02 7.33
CA ARG A 197 -34.18 4.26 8.05
C ARG A 197 -33.04 5.01 7.38
N THR A 198 -31.99 4.28 6.99
CA THR A 198 -30.83 4.85 6.30
C THR A 198 -31.23 5.46 4.95
N LYS A 199 -32.13 4.82 4.20
CA LYS A 199 -32.62 5.37 2.92
C LYS A 199 -33.36 6.69 3.11
N VAL A 200 -34.33 6.73 4.03
CA VAL A 200 -35.11 7.96 4.32
C VAL A 200 -34.18 9.09 4.76
N ALA A 201 -33.22 8.79 5.63
CA ALA A 201 -32.22 9.76 6.06
C ALA A 201 -31.36 10.28 4.90
N TRP A 202 -30.98 9.41 3.96
CA TRP A 202 -30.22 9.81 2.77
C TRP A 202 -31.02 10.73 1.87
N ASP A 203 -32.30 10.45 1.68
CA ASP A 203 -33.19 11.28 0.86
C ASP A 203 -33.32 12.68 1.49
N LEU A 204 -33.58 12.76 2.80
CA LEU A 204 -33.60 14.04 3.54
C LEU A 204 -32.25 14.78 3.49
N PHE A 205 -31.13 14.05 3.62
CA PHE A 205 -29.81 14.65 3.52
C PHE A 205 -29.52 15.19 2.12
N ALA A 206 -30.00 14.52 1.07
CA ALA A 206 -29.85 14.96 -0.31
C ALA A 206 -30.69 16.22 -0.63
N GLU A 207 -31.78 16.45 0.11
CA GLU A 207 -32.60 17.67 0.02
C GLU A 207 -31.94 18.89 0.67
N LEU A 208 -30.95 18.69 1.57
CA LEU A 208 -30.20 19.79 2.16
C LEU A 208 -29.41 20.56 1.11
N SER A 209 -29.29 21.88 1.32
CA SER A 209 -28.44 22.72 0.47
C SER A 209 -26.97 22.28 0.55
N SER A 210 -26.20 22.51 -0.51
CA SER A 210 -24.77 22.21 -0.52
C SER A 210 -24.01 22.94 0.60
N GLU A 211 -24.48 24.12 1.01
CA GLU A 211 -23.90 24.89 2.10
C GLU A 211 -24.12 24.21 3.46
N ALA A 212 -25.33 23.71 3.72
CA ALA A 212 -25.65 22.98 4.94
C ALA A 212 -24.86 21.67 5.05
N GLN A 213 -24.74 20.92 3.94
CA GLN A 213 -23.91 19.71 3.89
C GLN A 213 -22.43 20.01 4.15
N GLN A 214 -21.92 21.14 3.63
CA GLN A 214 -20.56 21.58 3.89
C GLN A 214 -20.36 22.04 5.34
N GLY A 215 -21.34 22.73 5.93
CA GLY A 215 -21.34 23.12 7.34
C GLY A 215 -21.17 21.92 8.28
N LEU A 216 -21.95 20.86 8.06
CA LEU A 216 -21.83 19.59 8.80
C LEU A 216 -20.44 18.96 8.64
N ARG A 217 -19.85 19.05 7.44
CA ARG A 217 -18.49 18.54 7.20
C ARG A 217 -17.43 19.36 7.93
N SER A 218 -17.59 20.66 8.06
CA SER A 218 -16.67 21.51 8.82
C SER A 218 -16.81 21.22 10.32
N HIS A 219 -18.04 21.16 10.83
CA HIS A 219 -18.34 20.86 12.23
C HIS A 219 -17.72 19.52 12.67
N THR A 220 -17.88 18.46 11.88
CA THR A 220 -17.25 17.15 12.16
C THR A 220 -15.72 17.16 12.15
N GLN A 221 -15.10 18.05 11.38
CA GLN A 221 -13.65 18.20 11.38
C GLN A 221 -13.17 18.94 12.62
N GLU A 222 -13.93 19.94 13.08
CA GLU A 222 -13.65 20.68 14.30
C GLU A 222 -13.79 19.78 15.53
N GLU A 223 -14.90 19.06 15.70
CA GLU A 223 -15.10 18.09 16.79
C GLU A 223 -13.97 17.04 16.84
N ALA A 224 -13.57 16.52 15.67
CA ALA A 224 -12.50 15.53 15.60
C ALA A 224 -11.10 16.13 15.86
N LYS A 225 -10.92 17.42 15.58
CA LYS A 225 -9.69 18.14 15.91
C LYS A 225 -9.62 18.40 17.41
N GLU A 226 -10.70 18.90 18.02
CA GLU A 226 -10.80 19.11 19.46
C GLU A 226 -10.54 17.82 20.24
N ALA A 227 -11.16 16.71 19.84
CA ALA A 227 -10.92 15.41 20.48
C ALA A 227 -9.48 14.91 20.31
N ARG A 228 -8.80 15.26 19.20
CA ARG A 228 -7.39 14.94 19.00
C ARG A 228 -6.48 15.80 19.86
N ASP A 229 -6.79 17.09 19.97
CA ASP A 229 -6.02 18.05 20.75
C ASP A 229 -6.11 17.70 22.25
N GLU A 230 -7.31 17.31 22.74
CA GLU A 230 -7.52 16.80 24.10
C GLU A 230 -6.71 15.52 24.38
N TYR A 231 -6.59 14.64 23.39
CA TYR A 231 -5.81 13.40 23.53
C TYR A 231 -4.29 13.62 23.58
N THR A 232 -3.80 14.75 23.07
CA THR A 232 -2.35 15.06 23.05
C THR A 232 -1.84 15.80 24.29
N LEU A 233 -2.74 16.26 25.17
CA LEU A 233 -2.42 16.85 26.47
C LEU A 233 -2.19 15.78 27.54
#